data_AF-A0A8S3KES4-F1
#
_entry.id   AF-A0A8S3KES4-F1
#
_cell.length_a   1.000
_cell.length_b   1.000
_cell.length_c   1.000
_cell.angle_alpha   90.00
_cell.angle_beta   90.00
_cell.angle_gamma   90.00
#
_symmetry.space_group_name_H-M   'P 1'
#
loop_
_entity.id
_entity.type
_entity.pdbx_description
1 polymer ?
#
loop_
_entity_poly.entity_id
_entity_poly.type
_entity_poly.pdbx_seq_one_letter_code
_entity_poly.pdbx_strand_id
1 'polypeptide(L)'
;MVVGHLVAATIFVTGCNVTEIVINGTTATEDTVICSSNSGILMLVFTVVFVVFFALSWGPIAWIYAAEIFPLNVRARAISITTGSNWLMGTLMSYILELISPLGIHG
;
A
#
# COMPACT_ATOMS: atom_id res chain seq x y z
N MET A 1 11.93 2.92 4.09
CA MET A 1 10.46 2.86 3.92
C MET A 1 9.81 4.23 4.09
N VAL A 2 10.02 4.95 5.20
CA VAL A 2 9.37 6.26 5.44
C VAL A 2 9.59 7.28 4.32
N VAL A 3 10.84 7.45 3.85
CA VAL A 3 11.14 8.36 2.73
C VAL A 3 10.43 7.94 1.43
N GLY A 4 10.32 6.64 1.15
CA GLY A 4 9.63 6.13 -0.03
C GLY A 4 8.11 6.36 0.01
N HIS A 5 7.49 6.18 1.17
CA HIS A 5 6.07 6.49 1.36
C HIS A 5 5.78 7.98 1.26
N LEU A 6 6.66 8.83 1.81
CA LEU A 6 6.51 10.29 1.72
C LEU A 6 6.68 10.79 0.29
N VAL A 7 7.68 10.28 -0.45
CA VAL A 7 7.89 10.64 -1.86
C VAL A 7 6.75 10.15 -2.75
N ALA A 8 6.23 8.94 -2.50
CA ALA A 8 5.03 8.48 -3.20
C ALA A 8 3.85 9.42 -2.89
N ALA A 9 3.52 9.63 -1.61
CA ALA A 9 2.40 10.47 -1.21
C ALA A 9 2.46 11.88 -1.80
N THR A 10 3.64 12.52 -1.83
CA THR A 10 3.79 13.85 -2.44
C THR A 10 3.61 13.84 -3.95
N ILE A 11 4.09 12.81 -4.67
CA ILE A 11 3.90 12.66 -6.12
C ILE A 11 2.42 12.42 -6.46
N PHE A 12 1.71 11.61 -5.66
CA PHE A 12 0.29 11.34 -5.83
C PHE A 12 -0.57 12.60 -5.61
N VAL A 13 -0.29 13.37 -4.55
CA VAL A 13 -1.06 14.59 -4.20
C VAL A 13 -0.75 15.76 -5.13
N THR A 14 0.46 15.85 -5.69
CA THR A 14 0.81 16.93 -6.62
C THR A 14 0.42 16.65 -8.08
N GLY A 15 0.14 15.39 -8.42
CA GLY A 15 -0.18 14.96 -9.79
C GLY A 15 -1.67 14.94 -10.15
N CYS A 16 -2.55 15.05 -9.15
CA CYS A 16 -4.00 15.01 -9.32
C CYS A 16 -4.65 16.06 -8.42
N ASN A 17 -5.61 16.81 -8.96
CA ASN A 17 -6.40 17.75 -8.16
C ASN A 17 -7.76 17.12 -7.87
N VAL A 18 -8.23 17.27 -6.62
CA VAL A 18 -9.59 16.92 -6.22
C VAL A 18 -10.50 18.08 -6.59
N THR A 19 -11.51 17.82 -7.41
CA THR A 19 -12.53 18.82 -7.77
C THR A 19 -13.92 18.28 -7.43
N GLU A 20 -14.65 19.04 -6.61
CA GLU A 20 -16.06 18.78 -6.34
C GLU A 20 -16.91 19.20 -7.56
N ILE A 21 -17.70 18.26 -8.10
CA ILE A 21 -18.64 18.57 -9.18
C ILE A 21 -20.03 18.82 -8.59
N VAL A 22 -20.53 20.05 -8.72
CA VAL A 22 -21.89 20.40 -8.29
C VAL A 22 -22.90 20.07 -9.40
N ILE A 23 -23.75 19.07 -9.19
CA ILE A 23 -24.86 18.74 -10.09
C ILE A 23 -26.18 19.26 -9.48
N ASN A 24 -26.85 20.19 -10.16
CA ASN A 24 -28.20 20.69 -9.84
C ASN A 24 -28.43 21.31 -8.43
N GLY A 25 -27.47 22.08 -7.90
CA GLY A 25 -27.71 22.95 -6.74
C GLY A 25 -27.93 22.25 -5.40
N THR A 26 -27.83 20.92 -5.36
CA THR A 26 -27.60 20.14 -4.15
C THR A 26 -26.17 19.63 -4.21
N THR A 27 -25.37 19.92 -3.18
CA THR A 27 -24.01 19.40 -2.97
C THR A 27 -24.04 17.87 -2.84
N ALA A 28 -24.13 17.16 -3.97
CA ALA A 28 -23.70 15.79 -4.07
C ALA A 28 -22.18 15.83 -4.20
N THR A 29 -21.49 15.65 -3.08
CA THR A 29 -20.04 15.57 -2.99
C THR A 29 -19.58 14.25 -3.64
N GLU A 30 -19.50 14.23 -4.97
CA GLU A 30 -18.64 13.25 -5.67
C GLU A 30 -17.28 13.91 -5.88
N ASP A 31 -16.32 13.50 -5.06
CA ASP A 31 -14.92 13.88 -5.21
C ASP A 31 -14.37 13.19 -6.46
N THR A 32 -14.33 13.93 -7.57
CA THR A 32 -13.72 13.44 -8.80
C THR A 32 -12.25 13.82 -8.81
N VAL A 33 -11.40 12.80 -8.82
CA VAL A 33 -9.94 12.98 -8.90
C VAL A 33 -9.55 13.09 -10.38
N ILE A 34 -9.14 14.29 -10.81
CA ILE A 34 -8.68 14.52 -12.17
C ILE A 34 -7.15 14.51 -12.19
N CYS A 35 -6.60 13.52 -12.88
CA CYS A 35 -5.15 13.36 -13.04
C CYS A 35 -4.71 13.68 -14.47
N SER A 36 -3.58 14.36 -14.63
CA SER A 36 -2.92 14.50 -15.93
C SER A 36 -2.43 13.15 -16.45
N SER A 37 -2.43 12.92 -17.78
CA SER A 37 -1.86 11.69 -18.36
C SER A 37 -0.41 11.46 -17.93
N ASN A 38 0.35 12.54 -17.71
CA ASN A 38 1.74 12.46 -17.26
C ASN A 38 1.87 11.95 -15.82
N SER A 39 0.95 12.32 -14.91
CA SER A 39 0.99 11.83 -13.53
C SER A 39 0.62 10.36 -13.44
N GLY A 40 -0.36 9.91 -14.22
CA GLY A 40 -0.71 8.49 -14.33
C GLY A 40 0.45 7.62 -14.83
N ILE A 41 1.19 8.10 -15.84
CA ILE A 41 2.40 7.41 -16.35
C ILE A 41 3.49 7.37 -15.27
N LEU A 42 3.74 8.48 -14.56
CA LEU A 42 4.71 8.51 -13.47
C LEU A 42 4.36 7.50 -12.38
N MET A 43 3.10 7.46 -11.93
CA MET A 43 2.62 6.53 -10.92
C MET A 43 2.90 5.08 -11.33
N LEU A 44 2.56 4.71 -12.57
CA LEU A 44 2.80 3.37 -13.09
C LEU A 44 4.30 3.01 -13.07
N VAL A 45 5.17 3.91 -13.56
CA VAL A 45 6.61 3.67 -13.60
C VAL A 45 7.16 3.44 -12.19
N PHE A 46 6.79 4.29 -11.22
CA PHE A 46 7.26 4.12 -9.84
C PHE A 46 6.72 2.85 -9.18
N THR A 47 5.47 2.45 -9.45
CA THR A 47 4.92 1.17 -9.00
C THR A 47 5.71 -0.01 -9.54
N VAL A 48 6.02 -0.01 -10.85
CA VAL A 48 6.80 -1.09 -11.47
C VAL A 48 8.20 -1.17 -10.85
N VAL A 49 8.87 -0.03 -10.69
CA VAL A 49 10.20 0.03 -10.05
C VAL A 49 10.14 -0.51 -8.62
N PHE A 50 9.14 -0.11 -7.84
CA PHE A 50 8.92 -0.64 -6.49
C PHE A 50 8.74 -2.16 -6.48
N VAL A 51 7.91 -2.70 -7.38
CA VAL A 51 7.64 -4.14 -7.48
C VAL A 51 8.91 -4.91 -7.82
N VAL A 52 9.75 -4.40 -8.74
CA VAL A 52 11.03 -5.04 -9.09
C VAL A 52 11.96 -5.12 -7.89
N PHE A 53 12.16 -4.01 -7.17
CA PHE A 53 13.02 -4.02 -5.99
C PHE A 53 12.45 -4.87 -4.85
N PHE A 54 11.13 -4.86 -4.65
CA PHE A 54 10.47 -5.73 -3.69
C PHE A 54 10.69 -7.20 -4.03
N ALA A 55 10.50 -7.59 -5.29
CA ALA A 55 10.69 -8.96 -5.76
C ALA A 55 12.13 -9.46 -5.61
N LEU A 56 13.14 -8.59 -5.76
CA LEU A 56 14.55 -8.95 -5.57
C LEU A 56 14.97 -8.97 -4.10
N SER A 57 14.32 -8.20 -3.23
CA SER A 57 14.69 -8.05 -1.83
C SER A 57 13.70 -8.76 -0.90
N TRP A 58 12.70 -8.03 -0.42
CA TRP A 58 11.77 -8.47 0.60
C TRP A 58 10.89 -9.66 0.20
N GLY A 59 10.67 -9.86 -1.10
CA GLY A 59 9.94 -11.01 -1.63
C GLY A 59 10.55 -12.34 -1.17
N PRO A 60 11.77 -12.70 -1.58
CA PRO A 60 12.43 -13.95 -1.18
C PRO A 60 13.10 -13.88 0.20
N ILE A 61 13.70 -12.74 0.56
CA ILE A 61 14.55 -12.65 1.76
C ILE A 61 13.75 -12.90 3.04
N ALA A 62 12.50 -12.42 3.14
CA ALA A 62 11.68 -12.60 4.33
C ALA A 62 11.45 -14.09 4.67
N TRP A 63 11.22 -14.92 3.65
CA TRP A 63 10.97 -16.35 3.82
C TRP A 63 12.25 -17.14 4.11
N ILE A 64 13.36 -16.79 3.45
CA ILE A 64 14.67 -17.41 3.70
C ILE A 64 15.15 -17.08 5.11
N TYR A 65 15.06 -15.80 5.50
CA TYR A 65 15.49 -15.35 6.82
C TYR A 65 14.76 -16.06 7.95
N ALA A 66 13.43 -16.20 7.84
CA ALA A 66 12.63 -16.94 8.81
C ALA A 66 13.00 -18.43 8.86
N ALA A 67 13.44 -19.04 7.75
CA ALA A 67 13.82 -20.45 7.71
C ALA A 67 15.20 -20.72 8.35
N GLU A 68 16.14 -19.78 8.22
CA GLU A 68 17.55 -19.98 8.60
C GLU A 68 17.89 -19.53 10.03
N ILE A 69 17.13 -18.58 10.61
CA ILE A 69 17.49 -18.01 11.91
C ILE A 69 17.19 -18.94 13.11
N PHE A 70 16.23 -19.85 12.95
CA PHE A 70 15.77 -20.69 14.06
C PHE A 70 16.53 -22.03 14.13
N PRO A 71 16.95 -22.46 15.34
CA PRO A 71 17.58 -23.75 15.53
C PRO A 71 16.60 -24.90 15.22
N LEU A 72 17.15 -26.03 14.76
CA LEU A 72 16.38 -27.15 14.17
C LEU A 72 15.27 -27.69 15.08
N ASN A 73 15.48 -27.67 16.40
CA ASN A 73 14.53 -28.19 17.39
C ASN A 73 13.23 -27.38 17.50
N VAL A 74 13.22 -26.09 17.14
CA VAL A 74 12.03 -25.21 17.24
C VAL A 74 11.58 -24.63 15.91
N ARG A 75 12.35 -24.87 14.84
CA ARG A 75 12.17 -24.27 13.51
C ARG A 75 10.74 -24.38 12.99
N ALA A 76 10.14 -25.56 13.03
CA ALA A 76 8.79 -25.77 12.52
C ALA A 76 7.74 -24.91 13.25
N ARG A 77 7.84 -24.80 14.57
CA ARG A 77 6.92 -23.99 15.38
C ARG A 77 7.16 -22.50 15.13
N ALA A 78 8.42 -22.07 15.11
CA ALA A 78 8.77 -20.67 14.86
C ALA A 78 8.29 -20.19 13.48
N ILE A 79 8.52 -20.97 12.43
CA ILE A 79 8.07 -20.65 11.06
C ILE A 79 6.54 -20.57 10.97
N SER A 80 5.80 -21.44 11.68
CA SER A 80 4.32 -21.37 11.72
C SER A 80 3.82 -20.06 12.35
N ILE A 81 4.47 -19.57 13.41
CA ILE A 81 4.13 -18.30 14.05
C ILE A 81 4.49 -17.13 13.14
N THR A 82 5.68 -17.13 12.52
CA THR A 82 6.07 -16.07 11.57
C THR A 82 5.10 -15.98 10.40
N THR A 83 4.73 -17.13 9.82
CA THR A 83 3.78 -17.20 8.70
C THR A 83 2.39 -16.76 9.14
N GLY A 84 1.92 -17.22 10.30
CA GLY A 84 0.64 -16.80 10.87
C GLY A 84 0.57 -15.29 11.11
N SER A 85 1.63 -14.70 11.67
CA SER A 85 1.75 -13.24 11.86
C SER A 85 1.76 -12.47 10.55
N ASN A 86 2.40 -12.99 9.50
CA ASN A 86 2.39 -12.38 8.18
C ASN A 86 0.97 -12.30 7.58
N TRP A 87 0.22 -13.40 7.65
CA TRP A 87 -1.17 -13.42 7.19
C TRP A 87 -2.08 -12.55 8.04
N LEU A 88 -1.92 -12.58 9.37
CA LEU A 88 -2.68 -11.71 10.27
C LEU A 88 -2.47 -10.23 9.94
N MET A 89 -1.22 -9.82 9.71
CA MET A 89 -0.91 -8.45 9.31
C MET A 89 -1.53 -8.11 7.95
N GLY A 90 -1.49 -9.03 6.97
CA GLY A 90 -2.16 -8.85 5.68
C GLY A 90 -3.67 -8.64 5.81
N THR A 91 -4.32 -9.43 6.67
CA THR A 91 -5.75 -9.28 6.99
C THR A 91 -6.03 -7.93 7.64
N LEU A 92 -5.24 -7.52 8.64
CA LEU A 92 -5.38 -6.23 9.31
C LEU A 92 -5.23 -5.06 8.35
N MET A 93 -4.24 -5.09 7.46
CA MET A 93 -4.03 -4.03 6.45
C MET A 93 -5.23 -3.91 5.52
N SER A 94 -5.82 -5.04 5.11
CA SER A 94 -7.01 -5.05 4.24
C SER A 94 -8.21 -4.40 4.96
N TYR A 95 -8.46 -4.76 6.22
CA TYR A 95 -9.54 -4.16 7.01
C TYR A 95 -9.34 -2.67 7.30
N ILE A 96 -8.10 -2.23 7.55
CA ILE A 96 -7.80 -0.82 7.78
C ILE A 96 -8.16 0.02 6.54
N LEU A 97 -7.86 -0.48 5.34
CA LEU A 97 -8.21 0.23 4.10
C LEU A 97 -9.73 0.34 3.91
N GLU A 98 -10.49 -0.71 4.24
CA GLU A 98 -11.95 -0.68 4.20
C GLU A 98 -12.56 0.28 5.24
N LEU A 99 -11.85 0.53 6.33
CA LEU A 99 -12.30 1.41 7.41
C LEU A 99 -12.14 2.90 7.07
N ILE A 100 -11.38 3.26 6.04
CA ILE A 100 -11.17 4.66 5.62
C ILE A 100 -12.47 5.29 5.08
N SER A 101 -13.24 4.56 4.26
CA SER A 101 -14.47 5.07 3.66
C SER A 101 -15.60 5.40 4.66
N PRO A 102 -15.89 4.59 5.71
CA PRO A 102 -16.91 4.93 6.71
C PRO A 102 -16.46 5.98 7.74
N LEU A 103 -15.16 6.25 7.91
CA LEU A 103 -14.67 7.24 8.87
C LEU A 103 -14.75 8.69 8.37
N GLY A 104 -15.20 8.92 7.13
CA GLY A 104 -15.30 10.26 6.56
C GLY A 104 -13.95 10.96 6.36
N ILE A 105 -12.84 10.21 6.41
CA ILE A 105 -11.51 10.71 6.03
C ILE A 105 -11.45 10.61 4.50
N HIS A 106 -12.16 11.53 3.86
CA HIS A 106 -12.01 11.82 2.45
C HIS A 106 -10.74 12.67 2.33
N GLY A 107 -9.71 12.09 1.69
CA GLY A 107 -8.46 12.79 1.38
C GLY A 107 -8.61 13.68 0.16
#